data_AF-A0A2K3QD89-F1
#
_entry.id   AF-A0A2K3QD89-F1
#
_cell.length_a   1.000
_cell.length_b   1.000
_cell.length_c   1.000
_cell.angle_alpha   90.00
_cell.angle_beta   90.00
_cell.angle_gamma   90.00
#
_symmetry.space_group_name_H-M   'P 1'
#
loop_
_entity.id
_entity.type
_entity.pdbx_description
1 polymer ?
#
loop_
_entity_poly.entity_id
_entity_poly.type
_entity_poly.pdbx_seq_one_letter_code
_entity_poly.pdbx_strand_id
1 'polypeptide(L)'
;MPEEDVPTLVPTNKPAKPLGMRKNGKQWHLPKKAFRPTAGLTSYEKRTKERVAMVQMKAKEKEMKNERDELRQQRIQALREKRAKKEENERYEKMAEKMHRKRVERLKRKEKRNKLLNS
;
A
#
# COMPACT_ATOMS: atom_id res chain seq x y z
N MET A 1 -7.91 -28.73 53.68
CA MET A 1 -6.54 -29.25 53.86
C MET A 1 -5.87 -29.21 52.49
N PRO A 2 -4.60 -28.75 52.45
CA PRO A 2 -4.06 -27.67 51.61
C PRO A 2 -3.52 -28.22 50.26
N GLU A 3 -3.15 -27.44 49.24
CA GLU A 3 -1.98 -26.56 49.19
C GLU A 3 -2.07 -25.56 48.03
N GLU A 4 -1.85 -24.28 48.34
CA GLU A 4 -1.58 -23.24 47.36
C GLU A 4 -0.11 -23.31 46.93
N ASP A 5 0.13 -23.63 45.66
CA ASP A 5 1.47 -23.53 45.06
C ASP A 5 1.80 -22.06 44.79
N VAL A 6 2.42 -21.41 45.78
CA VAL A 6 3.02 -20.08 45.63
C VAL A 6 4.39 -20.25 44.97
N PRO A 7 4.64 -19.71 43.76
CA PRO A 7 5.96 -19.78 43.16
C PRO A 7 6.91 -18.84 43.90
N THR A 8 7.71 -19.41 44.79
CA THR A 8 8.79 -18.70 45.48
C THR A 8 9.87 -18.32 44.47
N LEU A 9 9.94 -17.02 44.18
CA LEU A 9 11.04 -16.42 43.41
C LEU A 9 12.30 -16.44 44.27
N VAL A 10 13.08 -17.51 44.17
CA VAL A 10 14.40 -17.60 44.79
C VAL A 10 15.32 -16.57 44.12
N PRO A 11 15.82 -15.55 44.84
CA PRO A 11 16.83 -14.69 44.26
C PRO A 11 18.13 -15.49 44.17
N THR A 12 18.49 -15.92 42.96
CA THR A 12 19.82 -16.48 42.68
C THR A 12 20.87 -15.38 42.80
N ASN A 13 21.23 -15.03 44.02
CA ASN A 13 22.33 -14.15 44.33
C ASN A 13 23.63 -14.92 44.09
N LYS A 14 24.11 -14.91 42.84
CA LYS A 14 25.43 -15.46 42.49
C LYS A 14 26.49 -14.71 43.31
N PRO A 15 27.38 -15.39 44.05
CA PRO A 15 28.42 -14.72 44.80
C PRO A 15 29.31 -13.95 43.82
N ALA A 16 29.43 -12.64 44.03
CA ALA A 16 30.32 -11.80 43.27
C ALA A 16 31.76 -12.31 43.47
N LYS A 17 32.41 -12.73 42.37
CA LYS A 17 33.83 -13.11 42.40
C LYS A 17 34.62 -11.93 42.99
N PRO A 18 35.49 -12.14 44.00
CA PRO A 18 36.26 -11.04 44.56
C PRO A 18 37.24 -10.55 43.49
N LEU A 19 36.91 -9.39 42.90
CA LEU A 19 37.77 -8.73 41.93
C LEU A 19 38.96 -8.15 42.71
N GLY A 20 40.17 -8.61 42.39
CA GLY A 20 41.38 -8.33 43.16
C GLY A 20 41.47 -6.88 43.63
N MET A 21 41.36 -6.68 44.94
CA MET A 21 41.50 -5.37 45.56
C MET A 21 42.87 -4.80 45.24
N ARG A 22 42.93 -3.58 44.70
CA ARG A 22 44.18 -2.82 44.66
C ARG A 22 44.57 -2.46 46.09
N LYS A 23 45.83 -2.68 46.47
CA LYS A 23 46.34 -2.56 47.85
C LYS A 23 46.12 -1.19 48.51
N ASN A 24 45.83 -0.14 47.75
CA ASN A 24 45.43 1.15 48.28
C ASN A 24 43.91 1.30 48.06
N GLY A 25 43.12 1.17 49.13
CA GLY A 25 41.65 0.98 49.17
C GLY A 25 40.78 2.12 48.62
N LYS A 26 41.28 2.88 47.65
CA LYS A 26 40.64 4.02 47.00
C LYS A 26 39.96 3.58 45.70
N GLN A 27 38.90 2.79 45.80
CA GLN A 27 38.00 2.48 44.68
C GLN A 27 36.86 3.52 44.66
N TRP A 28 37.14 4.72 44.13
CA TRP A 28 36.16 5.84 44.09
C TRP A 28 35.08 5.69 43.01
N HIS A 29 35.19 4.68 42.14
CA HIS A 29 34.22 4.41 41.08
C HIS A 29 33.48 3.11 41.33
N LEU A 30 32.15 3.19 41.26
CA LEU A 30 31.28 2.01 41.24
C LEU A 30 31.66 1.10 40.07
N PRO A 31 31.66 -0.23 40.26
CA PRO A 31 31.93 -1.16 39.18
C PRO A 31 30.87 -0.99 38.08
N LYS A 32 31.32 -0.60 36.88
CA LYS A 32 30.43 -0.39 35.73
C LYS A 32 29.87 -1.73 35.29
N LYS A 33 28.56 -1.94 35.47
CA LYS A 33 27.86 -3.08 34.87
C LYS A 33 27.83 -2.90 33.35
N ALA A 34 28.10 -3.96 32.61
CA ALA A 34 27.98 -3.93 31.15
C ALA A 34 26.54 -3.59 30.76
N PHE A 35 26.36 -2.53 29.98
CA PHE A 35 25.07 -2.15 29.43
C PHE A 35 24.60 -3.23 28.46
N ARG A 36 23.43 -3.83 28.75
CA ARG A 36 22.82 -4.87 27.92
C ARG A 36 21.37 -4.47 27.63
N PRO A 37 21.09 -3.77 26.51
CA PRO A 37 19.75 -3.32 26.14
C PRO A 37 18.72 -4.46 26.02
N THR A 38 19.22 -5.69 25.82
CA THR A 38 18.41 -6.88 25.57
C THR A 38 18.34 -7.82 26.79
N ALA A 39 18.92 -7.43 27.93
CA ALA A 39 18.89 -8.22 29.15
C ALA A 39 17.54 -8.04 29.85
N GLY A 40 16.66 -9.05 29.73
CA GLY A 40 15.36 -9.07 30.39
C GLY A 40 14.20 -9.53 29.50
N LEU A 41 14.37 -9.54 28.18
CA LEU A 41 13.34 -10.06 27.27
C LEU A 41 13.55 -11.55 26.99
N THR A 42 12.50 -12.34 27.21
CA THR A 42 12.44 -13.73 26.78
C THR A 42 12.53 -13.82 25.25
N SER A 43 13.09 -14.91 24.71
CA SER A 43 13.20 -15.10 23.24
C SER A 43 11.83 -14.99 22.54
N TYR A 44 10.76 -15.39 23.23
CA TYR A 44 9.39 -15.28 22.73
C TYR A 44 8.92 -13.84 22.62
N GLU A 45 9.07 -13.04 23.68
CA GLU A 45 8.68 -11.62 23.67
C GLU A 45 9.41 -10.78 22.61
N LYS A 46 10.66 -11.12 22.28
CA LYS A 46 11.38 -10.47 21.18
C LYS A 46 10.71 -10.78 19.84
N ARG A 47 10.43 -12.07 19.57
CA ARG A 47 9.79 -12.51 18.33
C ARG A 47 8.36 -11.97 18.18
N THR A 48 7.60 -11.84 19.27
CA THR A 48 6.24 -11.27 19.19
C THR A 48 6.29 -9.78 18.86
N LYS A 49 7.18 -9.00 19.50
CA LYS A 49 7.39 -7.58 19.19
C LYS A 49 7.84 -7.37 17.74
N GLU A 50 8.79 -8.18 17.27
CA GLU A 50 9.25 -8.15 15.88
C GLU A 50 8.13 -8.50 14.89
N ARG A 51 7.30 -9.49 15.19
CA ARG A 51 6.16 -9.84 14.34
C ARG A 51 5.12 -8.72 14.27
N VAL A 52 4.81 -8.09 15.39
CA VAL A 52 3.88 -6.94 15.42
C VAL A 52 4.45 -5.78 14.61
N ALA A 53 5.73 -5.44 14.78
CA ALA A 53 6.39 -4.41 13.98
C ALA A 53 6.38 -4.73 12.49
N MET A 54 6.65 -5.98 12.09
CA MET A 54 6.58 -6.40 10.70
C MET A 54 5.16 -6.31 10.12
N VAL A 55 4.13 -6.70 10.89
CA VAL A 55 2.73 -6.59 10.45
C VAL A 55 2.35 -5.13 10.25
N GLN A 56 2.72 -4.24 11.17
CA GLN A 56 2.48 -2.80 11.04
C GLN A 56 3.20 -2.21 9.82
N MET A 57 4.44 -2.61 9.56
CA MET A 57 5.18 -2.15 8.37
C MET A 57 4.54 -2.63 7.07
N LYS A 58 4.14 -3.90 7.01
CA LYS A 58 3.48 -4.48 5.83
C LYS A 58 2.10 -3.90 5.59
N ALA A 59 1.35 -3.59 6.65
CA ALA A 59 0.05 -2.92 6.53
C ALA A 59 0.22 -1.55 5.85
N LYS A 60 1.15 -0.73 6.36
CA LYS A 60 1.47 0.58 5.76
C LYS A 60 1.96 0.45 4.31
N GLU A 61 2.82 -0.52 4.02
CA GLU A 61 3.30 -0.75 2.65
C GLU A 61 2.15 -1.14 1.70
N LYS A 62 1.24 -1.98 2.18
CA LYS A 62 0.07 -2.42 1.40
C LYS A 62 -0.89 -1.25 1.14
N GLU A 63 -1.15 -0.41 2.15
CA GLU A 63 -1.97 0.80 1.99
C GLU A 63 -1.39 1.70 0.89
N MET A 64 -0.09 2.02 0.96
CA MET A 64 0.58 2.87 -0.05
C MET A 64 0.54 2.27 -1.47
N LYS A 65 0.66 0.94 -1.59
CA LYS A 65 0.57 0.25 -2.90
C LYS A 65 -0.85 0.27 -3.45
N ASN A 66 -1.84 -0.01 -2.60
CA ASN A 66 -3.24 0.01 -2.98
C ASN A 66 -3.67 1.39 -3.46
N GLU A 67 -3.33 2.46 -2.73
CA GLU A 67 -3.64 3.84 -3.13
C GLU A 67 -3.02 4.18 -4.51
N ARG A 68 -1.76 3.78 -4.73
CA ARG A 68 -1.11 3.97 -6.04
C ARG A 68 -1.83 3.23 -7.17
N ASP A 69 -2.24 2.00 -6.93
CA ASP A 69 -2.90 1.18 -7.94
C ASP A 69 -4.32 1.66 -8.21
N GLU A 70 -5.04 2.13 -7.20
CA GLU A 70 -6.35 2.77 -7.33
C GLU A 70 -6.28 4.03 -8.19
N LEU A 71 -5.32 4.92 -7.93
CA LEU A 71 -5.10 6.11 -8.76
C LEU A 71 -4.78 5.74 -10.22
N ARG A 72 -3.98 4.70 -10.43
CA ARG A 72 -3.67 4.20 -11.77
C ARG A 72 -4.92 3.63 -12.45
N GLN A 73 -5.73 2.87 -11.74
CA GLN A 73 -6.96 2.29 -12.25
C GLN A 73 -7.99 3.38 -12.60
N GLN A 74 -8.18 4.38 -11.74
CA GLN A 74 -9.03 5.53 -12.01
C GLN A 74 -8.60 6.27 -13.28
N ARG A 75 -7.29 6.50 -13.46
CA ARG A 75 -6.76 7.11 -14.69
C ARG A 75 -7.05 6.26 -15.93
N ILE A 76 -6.87 4.95 -15.84
CA ILE A 76 -7.14 4.03 -16.95
C ILE A 76 -8.64 4.01 -17.28
N GLN A 77 -9.51 3.97 -16.28
CA GLN A 77 -10.96 4.01 -16.45
C GLN A 77 -11.39 5.31 -17.14
N ALA A 78 -10.94 6.47 -16.66
CA ALA A 78 -11.22 7.76 -17.28
C ALA A 78 -10.76 7.84 -18.76
N LEU A 79 -9.59 7.27 -19.07
CA LEU A 79 -9.10 7.20 -20.45
C LEU A 79 -9.95 6.27 -21.33
N ARG A 80 -10.40 5.13 -20.79
CA ARG A 80 -11.29 4.20 -21.51
C ARG A 80 -12.63 4.84 -21.79
N GLU A 81 -13.24 5.49 -20.79
CA GLU A 81 -14.50 6.22 -20.95
C GLU A 81 -14.38 7.34 -21.99
N LYS A 82 -13.29 8.10 -21.97
CA LYS A 82 -13.04 9.14 -22.97
C LYS A 82 -12.92 8.57 -24.38
N ARG A 83 -12.29 7.40 -24.55
CA ARG A 83 -12.20 6.72 -25.84
C ARG A 83 -13.55 6.21 -26.30
N ALA A 84 -14.33 5.57 -25.42
CA ALA A 84 -15.67 5.08 -25.73
C ALA A 84 -16.61 6.22 -26.17
N LYS A 85 -16.63 7.34 -25.43
CA LYS A 85 -17.41 8.54 -25.81
C LYS A 85 -17.01 9.09 -27.18
N LYS A 86 -15.70 9.10 -27.50
CA LYS A 86 -15.22 9.53 -28.81
C LYS A 86 -15.68 8.59 -29.92
N GLU A 87 -15.54 7.28 -29.72
CA GLU A 87 -15.96 6.28 -30.70
C GLU A 87 -17.46 6.33 -30.97
N GLU A 88 -18.27 6.52 -29.92
CA GLU A 88 -19.72 6.74 -30.05
C GLU A 88 -20.03 8.00 -30.86
N ASN A 89 -19.39 9.13 -30.55
CA ASN A 89 -19.57 10.37 -31.31
C ASN A 89 -19.17 10.20 -32.78
N GLU A 90 -17.99 9.62 -33.05
CA GLU A 90 -17.50 9.36 -34.41
C GLU A 90 -18.44 8.42 -35.18
N ARG A 91 -19.05 7.45 -34.51
CA ARG A 91 -20.06 6.56 -35.12
C ARG A 91 -21.31 7.35 -35.52
N TYR A 92 -21.79 8.24 -34.67
CA TYR A 92 -22.94 9.09 -34.99
C TYR A 92 -22.61 10.08 -36.12
N GLU A 93 -21.43 10.68 -36.11
CA GLU A 93 -20.96 11.58 -37.18
C GLU A 93 -20.90 10.86 -38.53
N LYS A 94 -20.29 9.66 -38.59
CA LYS A 94 -20.27 8.84 -39.81
C LYS A 94 -21.66 8.48 -40.31
N MET A 95 -22.60 8.22 -39.40
CA MET A 95 -23.99 7.95 -39.76
C MET A 95 -24.67 9.20 -40.33
N ALA A 96 -24.48 10.36 -39.70
CA ALA A 96 -25.00 11.63 -40.15
C ALA A 96 -24.44 12.00 -41.53
N GLU A 97 -23.13 11.86 -41.75
CA GLU A 97 -22.48 12.09 -43.03
C GLU A 97 -23.06 11.18 -44.13
N LYS A 98 -23.23 9.88 -43.83
CA LYS A 98 -23.84 8.92 -44.76
C LYS A 98 -25.26 9.34 -45.15
N MET A 99 -26.07 9.80 -44.19
CA MET A 99 -27.43 10.28 -44.46
C MET A 99 -27.43 11.60 -45.24
N HIS A 100 -26.53 12.52 -44.90
CA HIS A 100 -26.35 13.78 -45.61
C HIS A 100 -25.95 13.53 -47.07
N ARG A 101 -24.96 12.66 -47.32
CA ARG A 101 -24.55 12.26 -48.69
C ARG A 101 -25.73 11.68 -49.47
N LYS A 102 -26.51 10.77 -48.87
CA LYS A 102 -27.72 10.22 -49.51
C LYS A 102 -28.75 11.30 -49.85
N ARG A 103 -28.95 12.29 -48.98
CA ARG A 103 -29.88 13.41 -49.23
C ARG A 103 -29.41 14.27 -50.39
N VAL A 104 -28.14 14.66 -50.38
CA VAL A 104 -27.53 15.47 -51.45
C VAL A 104 -27.59 14.76 -52.80
N GLU A 105 -27.27 13.47 -52.86
CA GLU A 105 -27.39 12.70 -54.10
C GLU A 105 -28.83 12.60 -54.60
N ARG A 106 -29.81 12.41 -53.70
CA ARG A 106 -31.23 12.39 -54.07
C ARG A 106 -31.68 13.72 -54.67
N LEU A 107 -31.22 14.85 -54.10
CA LEU A 107 -31.49 16.19 -54.63
C LEU A 107 -30.86 16.36 -56.02
N LYS A 108 -29.57 16.05 -56.18
CA LYS A 108 -28.88 16.10 -57.48
C LYS A 108 -29.59 15.27 -58.56
N ARG A 109 -30.09 14.08 -58.21
CA ARG A 109 -30.86 13.24 -59.15
C ARG A 109 -32.21 13.84 -59.52
N LYS A 110 -32.92 14.45 -58.57
CA LYS A 110 -34.18 15.17 -58.84
C LYS A 110 -33.94 16.40 -59.72
N GLU A 111 -32.93 17.21 -59.40
CA GLU A 111 -32.52 18.37 -60.19
C GLU A 111 -32.18 17.96 -61.63
N LYS A 112 -31.38 16.91 -61.81
CA LYS A 112 -31.07 16.37 -63.14
C LYS A 112 -32.33 15.96 -63.90
N ARG A 113 -33.26 15.26 -63.25
CA ARG A 113 -34.52 14.83 -63.88
C ARG A 113 -35.42 16.02 -64.22
N ASN A 114 -35.64 16.94 -63.28
CA ASN A 114 -36.48 18.11 -63.50
C ASN A 114 -35.92 18.99 -64.61
N LYS A 115 -34.58 19.11 -64.69
CA LYS A 115 -33.93 19.82 -65.78
C LYS A 115 -34.21 19.19 -67.14
N LEU A 116 -34.30 17.86 -67.24
CA LEU A 116 -34.61 17.16 -68.49
C LEU A 116 -36.09 17.20 -68.88
N LEU A 117 -36.99 17.34 -67.89
CA LEU A 117 -38.44 17.34 -68.10
C LEU A 117 -39.03 18.75 -68.28
N ASN A 118 -38.37 19.77 -67.71
CA ASN A 118 -38.79 21.17 -67.76
C ASN A 118 -37.83 22.04 -68.60
N SER A 119 -36.96 21.41 -69.40
CA SER A 119 -36.22 22.05 -70.51
C SER A 119 -36.97 21.83 -71.80
#